data_AF-A0A961TWW9-F1
#
_entry.id   AF-A0A961TWW9-F1
#
_cell.length_a   1.000
_cell.length_b   1.000
_cell.length_c   1.000
_cell.angle_alpha   90.00
_cell.angle_beta   90.00
_cell.angle_gamma   90.00
#
_symmetry.space_group_name_H-M   'P 1'
#
loop_
_entity.id
_entity.type
_entity.pdbx_description
1 polymer ?
#
loop_
_entity_poly.entity_id
_entity_poly.type
_entity_poly.pdbx_seq_one_letter_code
_entity_poly.pdbx_strand_id
1 'polypeptide(L)'
;MREQDERFFRDVPLFSDFKGVADAVNYHPLPDDWLLAAADIVNSTDAITTGRYKAVNMAGASVISAILNALDHREMPYVFGGDGALVAVPGPFEG
;
A
#
# COMPACT_ATOMS: atom_id res chain seq x y z
N MET A 1 5.85 -15.52 -17.40
CA MET A 1 5.53 -15.32 -15.97
C MET A 1 5.58 -13.84 -15.61
N ARG A 2 6.72 -13.15 -15.80
CA ARG A 2 6.89 -11.70 -15.49
C ARG A 2 5.82 -10.71 -16.01
N GLU A 3 5.24 -10.92 -17.18
CA GLU A 3 4.24 -9.97 -17.74
C GLU A 3 2.85 -10.02 -17.09
N GLN A 4 2.49 -11.08 -16.34
CA GLN A 4 1.19 -11.13 -15.68
C GLN A 4 1.23 -10.42 -14.32
N ASP A 5 2.34 -10.54 -13.60
CA ASP A 5 2.52 -9.90 -12.29
C ASP A 5 2.55 -8.38 -12.42
N GLU A 6 3.19 -7.84 -13.46
CA GLU A 6 3.24 -6.39 -13.71
C GLU A 6 1.88 -5.78 -14.07
N ARG A 7 0.90 -6.59 -14.47
CA ARG A 7 -0.42 -6.12 -14.90
C ARG A 7 -1.52 -6.38 -13.91
N PHE A 8 -1.30 -7.27 -12.94
CA PHE A 8 -2.32 -7.69 -11.97
C PHE A 8 -3.10 -6.50 -11.40
N PHE A 9 -2.41 -5.52 -10.79
CA PHE A 9 -3.09 -4.41 -10.11
C PHE A 9 -3.91 -3.54 -11.08
N ARG A 10 -3.39 -3.30 -12.29
CA ARG A 10 -4.09 -2.52 -13.32
C ARG A 10 -5.33 -3.23 -13.87
N ASP A 11 -5.28 -4.56 -13.90
CA ASP A 11 -6.33 -5.39 -14.49
C ASP A 11 -7.43 -5.77 -13.48
N VAL A 12 -7.29 -5.37 -12.20
CA VAL A 12 -8.35 -5.54 -11.18
C VAL A 12 -9.61 -4.77 -11.61
N PRO A 13 -10.77 -5.43 -11.75
CA PRO A 13 -12.03 -4.77 -12.10
C PRO A 13 -12.43 -3.69 -11.09
N LEU A 14 -12.71 -2.49 -11.60
CA LEU A 14 -13.24 -1.40 -10.80
C LEU A 14 -14.76 -1.53 -10.64
N PHE A 15 -15.28 -1.18 -9.46
CA PHE A 15 -16.70 -1.06 -9.20
C PHE A 15 -17.02 0.34 -8.64
N SER A 16 -18.21 0.86 -8.95
CA SER A 16 -18.62 2.22 -8.59
C SER A 16 -19.79 2.30 -7.61
N ASP A 17 -20.56 1.22 -7.45
CA ASP A 17 -21.60 1.16 -6.42
C ASP A 17 -20.94 0.92 -5.05
N PHE A 18 -21.12 1.87 -4.13
CA PHE A 18 -20.61 1.79 -2.77
C PHE A 18 -21.10 0.53 -2.03
N LYS A 19 -22.28 0.00 -2.36
CA LYS A 19 -22.75 -1.27 -1.78
C LYS A 19 -21.82 -2.44 -2.09
N GLY A 20 -21.08 -2.37 -3.20
CA GLY A 20 -20.09 -3.36 -3.60
C GLY A 20 -18.91 -3.51 -2.63
N VAL A 21 -18.66 -2.52 -1.76
CA VAL A 21 -17.59 -2.60 -0.74
C VAL A 21 -17.82 -3.74 0.25
N ALA A 22 -19.08 -4.10 0.54
CA ALA A 22 -19.38 -5.21 1.44
C ALA A 22 -19.41 -6.58 0.74
N ASP A 23 -19.29 -6.61 -0.59
CA ASP A 23 -19.41 -7.82 -1.37
C ASP A 23 -18.03 -8.43 -1.64
N ALA A 24 -17.78 -9.58 -1.01
CA ALA A 24 -16.52 -10.32 -1.11
C ALA A 24 -16.15 -10.71 -2.54
N VAL A 25 -17.12 -10.81 -3.46
CA VAL A 25 -16.85 -11.17 -4.86
C VAL A 25 -16.08 -10.08 -5.63
N ASN A 26 -16.06 -8.85 -5.12
CA ASN A 26 -15.33 -7.73 -5.71
C ASN A 26 -13.83 -7.71 -5.31
N TYR A 27 -13.40 -8.62 -4.44
CA TYR A 27 -12.03 -8.69 -3.95
C TYR A 27 -11.26 -9.82 -4.61
N HIS A 28 -10.09 -9.48 -5.13
CA HIS A 28 -9.20 -10.42 -5.79
C HIS A 28 -8.01 -10.73 -4.88
N PRO A 29 -7.63 -12.02 -4.73
CA PRO A 29 -6.41 -12.36 -3.99
C PRO A 29 -5.20 -11.77 -4.70
N LEU A 30 -4.20 -11.38 -3.92
CA LEU A 30 -2.89 -11.05 -4.47
C LEU A 30 -2.26 -12.30 -5.09
N PRO A 31 -1.39 -12.15 -6.11
CA PRO A 31 -0.58 -13.27 -6.60
C PRO A 31 0.31 -13.83 -5.49
N ASP A 32 0.55 -15.14 -5.51
CA ASP A 32 1.24 -15.88 -4.43
C ASP A 32 2.70 -15.45 -4.21
N ASP A 33 3.33 -14.87 -5.22
CA ASP A 33 4.72 -14.41 -5.20
C ASP A 33 4.86 -12.93 -4.79
N TRP A 34 3.76 -12.25 -4.49
CA TRP A 34 3.79 -10.87 -4.00
C TRP A 34 4.15 -10.81 -2.52
N LEU A 35 4.85 -9.74 -2.15
CA LEU A 35 5.24 -9.42 -0.79
C LEU A 35 4.40 -8.25 -0.26
N LEU A 36 4.15 -8.26 1.06
CA LEU A 36 3.55 -7.14 1.77
C LEU A 36 4.64 -6.38 2.54
N ALA A 37 4.91 -5.14 2.13
CA ALA A 37 5.75 -4.22 2.87
C ALA A 37 4.88 -3.41 3.85
N ALA A 38 5.17 -3.54 5.15
CA ALA A 38 4.43 -2.84 6.20
C ALA A 38 5.38 -1.96 7.04
N ALA A 39 4.91 -0.78 7.42
CA ALA A 39 5.61 0.12 8.33
C ALA A 39 4.62 0.78 9.29
N ASP A 40 5.11 1.09 10.49
CA ASP A 40 4.37 1.75 11.56
C ASP A 40 5.27 2.77 12.26
N ILE A 41 4.73 3.91 12.65
CA ILE A 41 5.47 4.99 13.29
C ILE A 41 5.50 4.76 14.80
N VAL A 42 6.68 4.39 15.29
CA VAL A 42 6.92 4.17 16.71
C VAL A 42 6.56 5.41 17.54
N ASN A 43 5.79 5.19 18.61
CA ASN A 43 5.30 6.20 19.53
C ASN A 43 4.49 7.34 18.87
N SER A 44 3.72 7.01 17.82
CA SER A 44 2.84 7.95 17.12
C SER A 44 1.82 8.62 18.05
N THR A 45 1.27 7.89 19.02
CA THR A 45 0.24 8.40 19.94
C THR A 45 0.75 9.59 20.76
N ASP A 46 1.90 9.47 21.42
CA ASP A 46 2.50 10.57 22.17
C ASP A 46 2.95 11.72 21.26
N ALA A 47 3.47 11.41 20.07
CA ALA A 47 3.82 12.44 19.10
C ALA A 47 2.58 13.25 18.67
N ILE A 48 1.45 12.58 18.46
CA ILE A 48 0.17 13.23 18.12
C ILE A 48 -0.33 14.08 19.29
N THR A 49 -0.28 13.56 20.54
CA THR A 49 -0.74 14.31 21.72
C THR A 49 0.10 15.57 21.97
N THR A 50 1.36 15.56 21.54
CA THR A 50 2.26 16.74 21.57
C THR A 50 2.18 17.62 20.32
N GLY A 51 1.14 17.45 19.49
CA GLY A 51 0.85 18.32 18.35
C GLY A 51 1.62 17.98 17.06
N ARG A 52 2.29 16.82 17.00
CA ARG A 52 3.12 16.41 15.86
C ARG A 52 2.36 15.55 14.83
N TYR A 53 1.03 15.56 14.84
CA TYR A 53 0.19 14.80 13.90
C TYR A 53 0.64 14.92 12.43
N LYS A 54 0.94 16.14 11.96
CA LYS A 54 1.40 16.34 10.58
C LYS A 54 2.74 15.65 10.29
N ALA A 55 3.67 15.65 11.25
CA ALA A 55 4.96 14.99 11.09
C ALA A 55 4.81 13.47 11.09
N VAL A 56 3.94 12.92 11.94
CA VAL A 56 3.60 11.50 11.96
C VAL A 56 3.00 11.07 10.62
N ASN A 57 2.01 11.80 10.11
CA ASN A 57 1.41 11.50 8.81
C ASN A 57 2.39 11.60 7.65
N MET A 58 3.27 12.61 7.66
CA MET A 58 4.31 12.71 6.64
C MET A 58 5.29 11.55 6.70
N ALA A 59 5.67 11.10 7.90
CA ALA A 59 6.52 9.93 8.04
C ALA A 59 5.85 8.67 7.48
N GLY A 60 4.59 8.40 7.86
CA GLY A 60 3.84 7.25 7.34
C GLY A 60 3.67 7.29 5.81
N ALA A 61 3.31 8.45 5.26
CA ALA A 61 3.17 8.62 3.81
C ALA A 61 4.51 8.50 3.07
N SER A 62 5.61 8.95 3.67
CA SER A 62 6.94 8.90 3.05
C SER A 62 7.42 7.47 2.77
N VAL A 63 6.97 6.50 3.57
CA VAL A 63 7.27 5.07 3.34
C VAL A 63 6.70 4.62 2.00
N ILE A 64 5.45 4.98 1.70
CA ILE A 64 4.80 4.66 0.43
C ILE A 64 5.60 5.29 -0.71
N SER A 65 5.94 6.57 -0.61
CA SER A 65 6.74 7.25 -1.62
C SER A 65 8.12 6.60 -1.82
N ALA A 66 8.80 6.20 -0.75
CA ALA A 66 10.10 5.55 -0.84
C ALA A 66 10.02 4.20 -1.59
N ILE A 67 9.00 3.39 -1.31
CA ILE A 67 8.77 2.12 -2.01
C ILE A 67 8.44 2.34 -3.48
N LEU A 68 7.55 3.28 -3.79
CA LEU A 68 7.19 3.60 -5.18
C LEU A 68 8.38 4.15 -5.97
N ASN A 69 9.24 4.97 -5.34
CA ASN A 69 10.47 5.47 -5.95
C ASN A 69 11.45 4.32 -6.26
N ALA A 70 11.59 3.35 -5.36
CA ALA A 70 12.41 2.16 -5.58
C ALA A 70 11.85 1.22 -6.67
N LEU A 71 10.58 1.40 -7.04
CA LEU A 71 9.86 0.62 -8.04
C LEU A 71 9.69 1.34 -9.38
N ASP A 72 10.47 2.38 -9.66
CA ASP A 72 10.35 3.23 -10.85
C ASP A 72 8.95 3.83 -11.03
N HIS A 73 8.35 4.28 -9.93
CA HIS A 73 7.03 4.92 -9.91
C HIS A 73 5.89 4.07 -10.50
N ARG A 74 6.05 2.74 -10.52
CA ARG A 74 4.97 1.83 -10.90
C ARG A 74 3.79 1.96 -9.94
N GLU A 75 2.58 1.92 -10.49
CA GLU A 75 1.36 1.91 -9.68
C GLU A 75 1.27 0.60 -8.88
N MET A 76 1.21 0.73 -7.55
CA MET A 76 1.09 -0.40 -6.63
C MET A 76 -0.09 -0.18 -5.68
N PRO A 77 -0.80 -1.24 -5.27
CA PRO A 77 -1.81 -1.14 -4.24
C PRO A 77 -1.16 -0.79 -2.90
N TYR A 78 -1.69 0.25 -2.25
CA TYR A 78 -1.25 0.65 -0.92
C TYR A 78 -2.41 1.08 -0.03
N VAL A 79 -2.19 1.01 1.28
CA VAL A 79 -3.07 1.55 2.32
C VAL A 79 -2.25 2.51 3.17
N PHE A 80 -2.79 3.70 3.39
CA PHE A 80 -2.24 4.69 4.33
C PHE A 80 -3.13 4.80 5.56
N GLY A 81 -2.57 4.51 6.73
CA GLY A 81 -3.30 4.53 8.01
C GLY A 81 -3.16 5.83 8.80
N GLY A 82 -2.33 6.78 8.35
CA GLY A 82 -1.94 7.96 9.13
C GLY A 82 -0.53 7.77 9.70
N ASP A 83 -0.41 6.93 10.72
CA ASP A 83 0.87 6.56 11.36
C ASP A 83 1.42 5.22 10.88
N GLY A 84 0.80 4.59 9.88
CA GLY A 84 1.30 3.37 9.27
C GLY A 84 1.04 3.34 7.76
N ALA A 85 1.73 2.43 7.09
CA ALA A 85 1.60 2.18 5.66
C ALA A 85 1.74 0.70 5.34
N LEU A 86 0.98 0.25 4.34
CA LEU A 86 1.06 -1.08 3.76
C LEU A 86 1.15 -0.94 2.24
N VAL A 87 2.06 -1.65 1.59
CA VAL A 87 2.19 -1.69 0.12
C VAL A 87 2.36 -3.15 -0.30
N ALA A 88 1.60 -3.61 -1.29
CA ALA A 88 1.87 -4.91 -1.90
C ALA A 88 2.79 -4.73 -3.11
N VAL A 89 3.83 -5.54 -3.21
CA VAL A 89 4.86 -5.43 -4.24
C VAL A 89 5.13 -6.80 -4.89
N PRO A 90 5.43 -6.86 -6.21
CA PRO A 90 5.84 -8.11 -6.86
C PRO A 90 7.15 -8.67 -6.27
N GLY A 91 7.32 -10.00 -6.28
CA GLY A 91 8.54 -10.67 -5.84
C GLY A 91 9.39 -11.29 -6.97
N PRO A 92 10.63 -11.74 -6.67
CA PRO A 92 11.50 -11.22 -5.63
C PRO A 92 12.15 -9.91 -6.08
N PHE A 93 12.11 -8.92 -5.20
CA PHE A 93 12.74 -7.61 -5.36
C PHE A 93 14.28 -7.80 -5.34
N GLU A 94 14.96 -7.62 -6.47
CA GLU A 94 16.41 -7.42 -6.48
C GLU A 94 16.65 -5.92 -6.32
N GLY A 95 17.07 -5.52 -5.12
CA GLY A 95 17.43 -4.13 -4.78
C GLY A 95 18.83 -3.74 -5.23
#